data_AF-A0A445BS86-F1
#
_entry.id   AF-A0A445BS86-F1
#
_cell.length_a   1.000
_cell.length_b   1.000
_cell.length_c   1.000
_cell.angle_alpha   90.00
_cell.angle_beta   90.00
_cell.angle_gamma   90.00
#
_symmetry.space_group_name_H-M   'P 1'
#
loop_
_entity.id
_entity.type
_entity.pdbx_description
1 polymer ?
#
loop_
_entity_poly.entity_id
_entity_poly.type
_entity_poly.pdbx_seq_one_letter_code
_entity_poly.pdbx_strand_id
1 'polypeptide(L)'
;MALNFVRERCPNSHLFALLIEDSQILVSRVQHIDWRHTLREANSVAGILAKKGQELIHGLHVFDYPTSDIKLALRLDGIRSFRLRG
;
A
#
# COMPACT_ATOMS: atom_id res chain seq x y z
N MET A 1 -10.77 10.24 -8.29
CA MET A 1 -10.40 9.03 -7.53
C MET A 1 -8.88 9.03 -7.35
N ALA A 2 -8.31 8.50 -6.26
CA ALA A 2 -6.88 8.66 -5.93
C ALA A 2 -5.90 8.32 -7.07
N LEU A 3 -6.25 7.37 -7.92
CA LEU A 3 -5.48 7.00 -9.12
C LEU A 3 -5.25 8.14 -10.10
N ASN A 4 -6.23 9.04 -10.27
CA ASN A 4 -6.09 10.15 -11.22
C ASN A 4 -5.02 11.13 -10.73
N PHE A 5 -4.92 11.38 -9.42
CA PHE A 5 -3.86 12.23 -8.87
C PHE A 5 -2.46 11.66 -9.11
N VAL A 6 -2.33 10.33 -9.11
CA VAL A 6 -1.06 9.66 -9.41
C VAL A 6 -0.76 9.67 -10.91
N ARG A 7 -1.77 9.61 -11.78
CA ARG A 7 -1.54 9.59 -13.24
C ARG A 7 -1.36 10.97 -13.85
N GLU A 8 -2.13 11.94 -13.38
CA GLU A 8 -2.29 13.25 -14.01
C GLU A 8 -1.60 14.37 -13.20
N ARG A 9 -0.94 14.01 -12.09
CA ARG A 9 -0.45 14.93 -11.05
C ARG A 9 -1.59 15.71 -10.39
N CYS A 10 -1.22 16.62 -9.50
CA CYS A 10 -2.13 17.44 -8.71
C CYS A 10 -1.67 18.90 -8.74
N PRO A 11 -2.56 19.91 -8.61
CA PRO A 11 -2.13 21.30 -8.48
C PRO A 11 -1.21 21.50 -7.28
N ASN A 12 -0.25 22.42 -7.41
CA ASN A 12 0.74 22.71 -6.34
C ASN A 12 0.09 23.24 -5.04
N SER A 13 -1.13 23.78 -5.12
CA SER A 13 -1.90 24.23 -3.95
C SER A 13 -2.56 23.09 -3.16
N HIS A 14 -2.48 21.85 -3.65
CA HIS A 14 -3.11 20.72 -2.99
C HIS A 14 -2.30 20.24 -1.77
N LEU A 15 -3.00 19.85 -0.70
CA LEU A 15 -2.41 19.41 0.57
C LEU A 15 -1.35 18.29 0.41
N PHE A 16 -1.51 17.44 -0.60
CA PHE A 16 -0.63 16.29 -0.85
C PHE A 16 0.28 16.45 -2.07
N ALA A 17 0.48 17.67 -2.60
CA ALA A 17 1.28 17.90 -3.81
C ALA A 17 2.70 17.31 -3.70
N LEU A 18 3.39 17.51 -2.57
CA LEU A 18 4.73 16.96 -2.32
C LEU A 18 4.75 15.43 -2.35
N LEU A 19 3.78 14.77 -1.70
CA LEU A 19 3.69 13.31 -1.70
C LEU A 19 3.46 12.74 -3.10
N ILE A 20 2.66 13.42 -3.92
CA ILE A 20 2.42 13.02 -5.31
C ILE A 20 3.71 13.21 -6.14
N GLU A 21 4.45 14.30 -5.93
CA GLU A 21 5.73 14.55 -6.61
C GLU A 21 6.78 13.49 -6.28
N ASP A 22 6.98 13.18 -4.99
CA ASP A 22 7.88 12.11 -4.54
C ASP A 22 7.49 10.76 -5.15
N SER A 23 6.18 10.48 -5.21
CA SER A 23 5.66 9.28 -5.86
C SER A 23 6.02 9.26 -7.35
N GLN A 24 5.89 10.38 -8.09
CA GLN A 24 6.28 10.45 -9.50
C GLN A 24 7.77 10.16 -9.72
N ILE A 25 8.64 10.69 -8.86
CA ILE A 25 10.08 10.45 -8.93
C ILE A 25 10.37 8.95 -8.79
N LEU A 26 9.75 8.27 -7.83
CA LEU A 26 9.91 6.83 -7.65
C LEU A 26 9.37 6.03 -8.84
N VAL A 27 8.20 6.42 -9.36
CA VAL A 27 7.53 5.79 -10.50
C VAL A 27 8.37 5.89 -11.77
N SER A 28 9.00 7.04 -12.02
CA SER A 28 9.86 7.25 -13.18
C SER A 28 11.07 6.30 -13.25
N ARG A 29 11.44 5.67 -12.12
CA ARG A 29 12.55 4.72 -12.04
C ARG A 29 12.15 3.28 -12.39
N VAL A 30 10.86 3.01 -12.56
CA VAL A 30 10.31 1.68 -12.87
C VAL A 30 9.76 1.68 -14.29
N GLN A 31 10.27 0.79 -15.14
CA GLN A 31 9.95 0.78 -16.57
C GLN A 31 8.48 0.44 -16.89
N HIS A 32 7.86 -0.40 -16.06
CA HIS A 32 6.50 -0.88 -16.30
C HIS A 32 5.69 -0.86 -14.99
N ILE A 33 4.75 0.08 -14.88
CA ILE A 33 3.82 0.16 -13.75
C ILE A 33 2.39 0.12 -14.26
N ASP A 34 1.58 -0.74 -13.63
CA ASP A 34 0.13 -0.73 -13.77
C ASP A 34 -0.53 -0.38 -12.44
N TRP A 35 -1.49 0.53 -12.49
CA TRP A 35 -2.21 1.01 -11.32
C TRP A 35 -3.66 0.56 -11.39
N ARG A 36 -4.08 -0.24 -10.41
CA ARG A 36 -5.44 -0.76 -10.33
C ARG A 36 -6.11 -0.36 -9.03
N HIS A 37 -7.38 -0.01 -9.13
CA HIS A 37 -8.23 0.11 -7.96
C HIS A 37 -8.58 -1.28 -7.47
N THR A 38 -8.57 -1.49 -6.15
CA THR A 38 -9.02 -2.72 -5.52
C THR A 38 -9.91 -2.38 -4.33
N LEU A 39 -10.80 -3.30 -3.97
CA LEU A 39 -11.62 -3.18 -2.77
C LEU A 39 -10.74 -3.31 -1.53
N ARG A 40 -11.11 -2.60 -0.46
CA ARG A 40 -10.31 -2.55 0.78
C ARG A 40 -10.15 -3.94 1.39
N GLU A 41 -11.22 -4.73 1.35
CA GLU A 41 -11.29 -6.10 1.85
C GLU A 41 -10.35 -7.02 1.07
N ALA A 42 -10.25 -6.81 -0.25
CA ALA A 42 -9.34 -7.53 -1.12
C ALA A 42 -7.86 -7.12 -0.95
N ASN A 43 -7.59 -6.02 -0.23
CA ASN A 43 -6.25 -5.55 0.13
C ASN A 43 -6.02 -5.60 1.66
N SER A 44 -6.70 -6.53 2.34
CA SER A 44 -6.72 -6.62 3.80
C SER A 44 -5.33 -6.78 4.41
N VAL A 45 -4.45 -7.58 3.80
CA VAL A 45 -3.07 -7.80 4.28
C VAL A 45 -2.28 -6.49 4.31
N ALA A 46 -2.32 -5.71 3.23
CA ALA A 46 -1.64 -4.40 3.21
C ALA A 46 -2.19 -3.47 4.31
N GLY A 47 -3.50 -3.52 4.57
CA GLY A 47 -4.13 -2.79 5.67
C GLY A 47 -3.67 -3.26 7.06
N ILE A 48 -3.51 -4.57 7.27
CA ILE A 48 -2.97 -5.15 8.52
C ILE A 48 -1.53 -4.68 8.73
N LEU A 49 -0.69 -4.73 7.69
CA LEU A 49 0.70 -4.28 7.76
C LEU A 49 0.81 -2.78 8.05
N ALA A 50 -0.02 -1.95 7.42
CA ALA A 50 -0.05 -0.52 7.69
C ALA A 50 -0.43 -0.21 9.15
N LYS A 51 -1.44 -0.90 9.70
CA LYS A 51 -1.82 -0.78 11.12
C LYS A 51 -0.69 -1.22 12.04
N LYS A 52 -0.02 -2.32 11.71
CA LYS A 52 1.14 -2.79 12.49
C LYS A 52 2.24 -1.74 12.55
N GLY A 53 2.53 -1.08 11.43
CA GLY A 53 3.49 0.02 11.37
C GLY A 53 3.12 1.20 12.29
N GLN A 54 1.83 1.49 12.46
CA GLN A 54 1.36 2.55 13.37
C GLN A 54 1.52 2.19 14.86
N GLU A 55 1.50 0.90 15.20
CA GLU A 55 1.71 0.42 16.57
C GLU A 55 3.19 0.46 16.97
N LEU A 56 4.10 0.52 15.99
CA LEU A 56 5.54 0.59 16.23
C LEU A 56 5.99 2.02 16.48
N ILE A 57 7.09 2.17 17.21
CA ILE A 57 7.76 3.47 17.39
C ILE A 57 8.18 3.99 16.00
N HIS A 58 8.14 5.30 15.79
CA HIS A 58 8.59 5.90 14.54
C HIS A 58 10.03 5.47 14.19
N GLY A 59 10.20 4.90 13.00
CA GLY A 59 11.49 4.41 12.54
C GLY A 59 11.36 3.38 11.41
N LEU A 60 12.50 2.99 10.83
CA LEU A 60 12.58 1.87 9.91
C LEU A 60 12.71 0.58 10.70
N HIS A 61 11.71 -0.29 10.60
CA HIS A 61 11.71 -1.61 11.24
C HIS A 61 11.94 -2.68 10.18
N VAL A 62 13.02 -3.45 10.35
CA VAL A 62 13.34 -4.61 9.53
C VAL A 62 13.18 -5.85 10.41
N PHE A 63 12.40 -6.81 9.92
CA PHE A 63 12.18 -8.07 10.62
C PHE A 63 12.87 -9.20 9.86
N ASP A 64 13.77 -9.94 10.52
CA ASP A 64 14.42 -11.13 9.92
C ASP A 64 13.40 -12.24 9.60
N TYR A 65 12.31 -12.29 10.38
CA TYR A 65 11.19 -13.18 10.19
C TYR A 65 9.86 -12.44 10.40
N PRO A 66 8.81 -12.74 9.62
CA PRO A 66 7.51 -12.13 9.84
C PRO A 66 6.98 -12.50 11.23
N THR A 67 6.43 -11.52 11.94
CA THR A 67 5.76 -11.71 13.22
C THR A 67 4.53 -12.62 13.05
N SER A 68 4.01 -13.17 14.16
CA SER A 68 2.92 -14.17 14.12
C SER A 68 1.66 -13.66 13.42
N ASP A 69 1.31 -12.40 13.64
CA ASP A 69 0.22 -11.67 12.98
C ASP A 69 0.47 -11.50 11.48
N ILE A 70 1.68 -11.11 11.06
CA ILE A 70 2.05 -11.00 9.64
C ILE A 70 1.99 -12.37 8.96
N LYS A 71 2.53 -13.42 9.60
CA LYS A 71 2.48 -14.80 9.11
C LYS A 71 1.04 -15.26 8.89
N LEU A 72 0.15 -14.98 9.84
CA LEU A 72 -1.27 -15.34 9.75
C LEU A 72 -1.95 -14.59 8.59
N ALA A 73 -1.73 -13.28 8.47
CA ALA A 73 -2.31 -12.46 7.41
C ALA A 73 -1.89 -12.97 6.02
N LEU A 74 -0.60 -13.23 5.81
CA LEU A 74 -0.08 -13.78 4.56
C LEU A 74 -0.65 -15.17 4.25
N ARG A 75 -0.76 -16.05 5.26
CA ARG A 75 -1.34 -17.39 5.08
C ARG A 75 -2.80 -17.32 4.65
N LEU A 76 -3.60 -16.45 5.29
CA LEU A 76 -5.02 -16.27 4.97
C LEU A 76 -5.22 -15.72 3.55
N ASP A 77 -4.32 -14.83 3.10
CA ASP A 77 -4.32 -14.34 1.72
C ASP A 77 -3.94 -15.43 0.70
N GLY A 78 -2.93 -16.23 1.01
CA GLY A 78 -2.50 -17.36 0.18
C GLY A 78 -3.60 -18.40 -0.05
N ILE A 79 -4.42 -18.69 0.96
CA ILE A 79 -5.61 -19.56 0.83
C ILE A 79 -6.85 -18.84 0.29
N ARG A 80 -6.71 -17.57 -0.12
CA ARG A 80 -7.75 -16.72 -0.69
C ARG A 80 -8.94 -16.50 0.25
N SER A 81 -8.72 -16.54 1.56
CA SER A 81 -9.75 -16.33 2.58
C SER A 81 -10.33 -14.91 2.55
N PHE A 82 -9.58 -13.95 2.01
CA PHE A 82 -10.01 -12.54 1.89
C PHE A 82 -10.66 -12.21 0.53
N ARG A 83 -10.82 -13.19 -0.38
CA ARG A 83 -11.55 -12.93 -1.61
C ARG A 83 -13.03 -12.75 -1.28
N LEU A 84 -13.56 -11.60 -1.67
CA LEU A 84 -14.99 -11.42 -1.80
C LEU A 84 -15.50 -12.49 -2.78
N ARG A 85 -16.37 -13.38 -2.30
CA ARG A 85 -17.18 -14.21 -3.20
C ARG A 85 -18.18 -13.24 -3.83
N GLY A 86 -18.14 -13.14 -5.16
CA GLY A 86 -19.05 -12.30 -5.93
C GLY A 86 -20.51 -12.66 -5.67
#